data_AF-A0A9D1NW06-F1
#
_entry.id   AF-A0A9D1NW06-F1
#
_cell.length_a   1.000
_cell.length_b   1.000
_cell.length_c   1.000
_cell.angle_alpha   90.00
_cell.angle_beta   90.00
_cell.angle_gamma   90.00
#
_symmetry.space_group_name_H-M   'P 1'
#
loop_
_entity.id
_entity.type
_entity.pdbx_description
1 polymer ?
#
loop_
_entity_poly.entity_id
_entity_poly.type
_entity_poly.pdbx_seq_one_letter_code
_entity_poly.pdbx_strand_id
1 'polypeptide(L)'
;MKLKGSVTLFLSLLLAVILGVFQVLFQSLRIAGGRVQAEAGVEEGLYSVFSGYHRELFDRYRVFFLDAGYGSAGFRPEIMLNIVETSLEQSCYSGKRENLWNCTREMSAVTGYTLATDNNGAAFYEQAVDYMKDTLGIQGIQLLADQLTQQKSTVEEQKIQGDYDSAKEAQEVYEQKKEEQMAGETGLPGDEQQTQADPDPAAPPLVEVPAGFQNPLDIIRQVQNMGLLGLVFPADRQLSQAEVRLEELPSHRQLECGMGMGIAVPEEGITEQLLFLQYMMEHLGCFGEEQAQEGLRYQLEYVIGGKDSDKKNLEFVVKELLAVRTAANMVHLLTDTGKQAQVHQMAMVIGSAVGLPFLESVISLALQAAWSFGESVLDIRCLLGGGKIPLVKDAGSWQLSLENLSKILELLNQEPDTGDEGMTYQQYLRLLLFMKSGQTRLDRTMDVAEQQIRAGGQENFSLDRCVYSLEVEMKIRCENREFTILRSYGYGM
;
A
#
# COMPACT_ATOMS: atom_id res chain seq x y z
N MET A 1 85.91 -45.21 36.76
CA MET A 1 85.94 -44.64 35.40
C MET A 1 84.97 -43.48 35.32
N LYS A 2 85.43 -42.23 35.11
CA LYS A 2 84.53 -41.10 34.88
C LYS A 2 84.00 -41.18 33.44
N LEU A 3 82.70 -41.45 33.29
CA LEU A 3 82.03 -41.57 31.99
C LEU A 3 82.06 -40.22 31.26
N LYS A 4 82.89 -40.11 30.22
CA LYS A 4 83.05 -38.90 29.37
C LYS A 4 81.83 -38.59 28.47
N GLY A 5 80.68 -39.25 28.67
CA GLY A 5 79.45 -39.08 27.88
C GLY A 5 78.24 -38.57 28.66
N SER A 6 78.36 -38.28 29.97
CA SER A 6 77.20 -37.89 30.80
C SER A 6 76.56 -36.58 30.36
N VAL A 7 77.35 -35.63 29.88
CA VAL A 7 76.87 -34.33 29.39
C VAL A 7 76.09 -34.48 28.09
N THR A 8 76.56 -35.33 27.18
CA THR A 8 75.89 -35.60 25.90
C THR A 8 74.57 -36.34 26.09
N LEU A 9 74.52 -37.33 26.99
CA LEU A 9 73.29 -38.04 27.36
C LEU A 9 72.26 -37.11 27.99
N PHE A 10 72.68 -36.29 28.97
CA PHE A 10 71.80 -35.32 29.60
C PHE A 10 71.27 -34.27 28.60
N LEU A 11 72.13 -33.75 27.73
CA LEU A 11 71.74 -32.80 26.69
C LEU A 11 70.77 -33.43 25.68
N SER A 12 70.99 -34.70 25.29
CA SER A 12 70.09 -35.40 24.36
C SER A 12 68.70 -35.64 24.98
N LEU A 13 68.63 -35.99 26.27
CA LEU A 13 67.36 -36.14 26.99
C LEU A 13 66.65 -34.80 27.17
N LEU A 14 67.39 -33.74 27.51
CA LEU A 14 66.86 -32.39 27.61
C LEU A 14 66.32 -31.90 26.27
N LEU A 15 67.06 -32.12 25.18
CA LEU A 15 66.63 -31.77 23.83
C LEU A 15 65.37 -32.54 23.43
N ALA A 16 65.27 -33.84 23.76
CA ALA A 16 64.08 -34.63 23.49
C ALA A 16 62.84 -34.09 24.24
N VAL A 17 63.00 -33.70 25.50
CA VAL A 17 61.92 -33.06 26.29
C VAL A 17 61.51 -31.73 25.67
N ILE A 18 62.47 -30.87 25.32
CA ILE A 18 62.21 -29.58 24.70
C ILE A 18 61.48 -29.75 23.36
N LEU A 19 61.96 -30.65 22.49
CA LEU A 19 61.29 -30.97 21.21
C LEU A 19 59.88 -31.50 21.44
N GLY A 20 59.65 -32.34 22.45
CA GLY A 20 58.32 -32.81 22.83
C GLY A 20 57.37 -31.67 23.21
N VAL A 21 57.85 -30.72 24.03
CA VAL A 21 57.06 -29.52 24.38
C VAL A 21 56.76 -28.68 23.15
N PHE A 22 57.74 -28.47 22.26
CA PHE A 22 57.51 -27.73 21.01
C PHE A 22 56.49 -28.39 20.09
N GLN A 23 56.49 -29.73 19.98
CA GLN A 23 55.50 -30.47 19.19
C GLN A 23 54.09 -30.27 19.77
N VAL A 24 53.92 -30.36 21.09
CA VAL A 24 52.62 -30.12 21.75
C VAL A 24 52.16 -28.68 21.58
N LEU A 25 53.05 -27.70 21.74
CA LEU A 25 52.74 -26.29 21.52
C LEU A 25 52.33 -26.03 20.06
N PHE A 26 53.04 -26.61 19.11
CA PHE A 26 52.73 -26.47 17.69
C PHE A 26 51.39 -27.12 17.33
N GLN A 27 51.08 -28.30 17.89
CA GLN A 27 49.78 -28.95 17.72
C GLN A 27 48.65 -28.12 18.35
N SER A 28 48.88 -27.52 19.53
CA SER A 28 47.94 -26.61 20.17
C SER A 28 47.67 -25.37 19.31
N LEU A 29 48.73 -24.77 18.76
CA LEU A 29 48.62 -23.63 17.84
C LEU A 29 47.87 -23.99 16.56
N ARG A 30 48.08 -25.19 16.00
CA ARG A 30 47.34 -25.65 14.81
C ARG A 30 45.85 -25.80 15.07
N ILE A 31 45.49 -26.41 16.20
CA ILE A 31 44.08 -26.58 16.58
C ILE A 31 43.42 -25.22 16.81
N ALA A 32 44.06 -24.33 17.57
CA ALA A 32 43.51 -23.01 17.88
C ALA A 32 43.44 -22.11 16.63
N GLY A 33 44.52 -22.05 15.84
CA GLY A 33 44.56 -21.28 14.60
C GLY A 33 43.62 -21.82 13.53
N GLY A 34 43.54 -23.14 13.38
CA GLY A 34 42.63 -23.80 12.46
C GLY A 34 41.16 -23.53 12.78
N ARG A 35 40.78 -23.57 14.07
CA ARG A 35 39.44 -23.19 14.51
C ARG A 35 39.10 -21.74 14.15
N VAL A 36 39.98 -20.79 14.48
CA VAL A 36 39.74 -19.36 14.20
C VAL A 36 39.68 -19.10 12.70
N GLN A 37 40.59 -19.71 11.92
CA GLN A 37 40.60 -19.58 10.47
C GLN A 37 39.32 -20.14 9.84
N ALA A 38 38.85 -21.28 10.35
CA ALA A 38 37.59 -21.86 9.92
C ALA A 38 36.38 -20.98 10.25
N GLU A 39 36.31 -20.45 11.47
CA GLU A 39 35.25 -19.50 11.87
C GLU A 39 35.26 -18.27 10.95
N ALA A 40 36.44 -17.70 10.67
CA ALA A 40 36.60 -16.57 9.75
C ALA A 40 36.16 -16.93 8.31
N GLY A 41 36.50 -18.13 7.81
CA GLY A 41 36.10 -18.57 6.48
C GLY A 41 34.58 -18.75 6.32
N VAL A 42 33.89 -19.19 7.37
CA VAL A 42 32.42 -19.25 7.39
C VAL A 42 31.81 -17.85 7.38
N GLU A 43 32.34 -16.92 8.20
CA GLU A 43 31.88 -15.53 8.23
C GLU A 43 32.11 -14.80 6.90
N GLU A 44 33.30 -14.94 6.30
CA GLU A 44 33.61 -14.42 4.95
C GLU A 44 32.65 -15.00 3.90
N GLY A 45 32.33 -16.29 4.00
CA GLY A 45 31.36 -16.93 3.13
C GLY A 45 29.96 -16.35 3.26
N LEU A 46 29.49 -16.13 4.49
CA LEU A 46 28.20 -15.47 4.75
C LEU A 46 28.21 -14.04 4.19
N TYR A 47 29.25 -13.25 4.41
CA TYR A 47 29.36 -11.92 3.81
C TYR A 47 29.37 -11.97 2.28
N SER A 48 30.04 -12.96 1.69
CA SER A 48 30.03 -13.16 0.25
C SER A 48 28.64 -13.50 -0.28
N VAL A 49 27.87 -14.34 0.42
CA VAL A 49 26.47 -14.65 0.06
C VAL A 49 25.61 -13.38 0.04
N PHE A 50 25.67 -12.59 1.11
CA PHE A 50 24.84 -11.39 1.27
C PHE A 50 25.37 -10.17 0.49
N SER A 51 26.60 -10.21 -0.01
CA SER A 51 27.06 -9.24 -1.02
C SER A 51 26.28 -9.37 -2.35
N GLY A 52 25.63 -10.52 -2.57
CA GLY A 52 24.84 -10.83 -3.75
C GLY A 52 23.38 -10.33 -3.71
N TYR A 53 23.06 -9.32 -2.92
CA TYR A 53 21.70 -8.77 -2.85
C TYR A 53 21.15 -8.39 -4.22
N HIS A 54 19.81 -8.45 -4.35
CA HIS A 54 19.11 -8.14 -5.57
C HIS A 54 19.13 -6.62 -5.82
N ARG A 55 19.98 -6.20 -6.77
CA ARG A 55 20.25 -4.76 -7.04
C ARG A 55 19.00 -3.96 -7.36
N GLU A 56 18.10 -4.51 -8.18
CA GLU A 56 16.91 -3.77 -8.62
C GLU A 56 15.90 -3.55 -7.48
N LEU A 57 15.85 -4.46 -6.49
CA LEU A 57 15.05 -4.24 -5.27
C LEU A 57 15.64 -3.07 -4.47
N PHE A 58 16.96 -3.04 -4.32
CA PHE A 58 17.64 -1.95 -3.62
C PHE A 58 17.51 -0.61 -4.37
N ASP A 59 17.63 -0.61 -5.69
CA ASP A 59 17.57 0.62 -6.49
C ASP A 59 16.16 1.24 -6.49
N ARG A 60 15.11 0.41 -6.62
CA ARG A 60 13.72 0.87 -6.66
C ARG A 60 13.10 1.07 -5.28
N TYR A 61 13.38 0.16 -4.35
CA TYR A 61 12.67 0.03 -3.07
C TYR A 61 13.60 0.16 -1.85
N ARG A 62 14.91 0.29 -2.04
CA ARG A 62 15.88 0.49 -0.92
C ARG A 62 15.87 -0.62 0.13
N VAL A 63 15.35 -1.80 -0.23
CA VAL A 63 15.36 -3.01 0.61
C VAL A 63 16.44 -3.97 0.13
N PHE A 64 17.09 -4.63 1.08
CA PHE A 64 18.09 -5.66 0.83
C PHE A 64 17.48 -7.04 1.01
N PHE A 65 17.51 -7.81 -0.06
CA PHE A 65 17.26 -9.24 -0.04
C PHE A 65 18.12 -9.96 -1.07
N LEU A 66 18.46 -11.21 -0.81
CA LEU A 66 19.13 -12.10 -1.76
C LEU A 66 18.11 -12.96 -2.49
N ASP A 67 18.03 -12.90 -3.82
CA ASP A 67 17.23 -13.86 -4.58
C ASP A 67 17.87 -15.25 -4.53
N ALA A 68 17.33 -16.14 -3.68
CA ALA A 68 17.80 -17.52 -3.60
C ALA A 68 17.23 -18.41 -4.72
N GLY A 69 16.42 -17.86 -5.62
CA GLY A 69 16.10 -18.47 -6.91
C GLY A 69 17.25 -18.37 -7.90
N TYR A 70 18.13 -17.37 -7.76
CA TYR A 70 19.21 -17.03 -8.70
C TYR A 70 18.71 -17.03 -10.15
N GLY A 71 17.57 -16.38 -10.40
CA GLY A 71 16.90 -16.29 -11.70
C GLY A 71 16.14 -17.56 -12.16
N SER A 72 16.08 -18.60 -11.34
CA SER A 72 15.32 -19.83 -11.62
C SER A 72 13.99 -19.87 -10.88
N ALA A 73 13.07 -20.71 -11.34
CA ALA A 73 11.72 -20.86 -10.77
C ALA A 73 11.68 -21.62 -9.43
N GLY A 74 12.80 -22.03 -8.85
CA GLY A 74 12.87 -22.81 -7.61
C GLY A 74 13.81 -22.21 -6.58
N PHE A 75 13.51 -22.42 -5.30
CA PHE A 75 14.36 -22.01 -4.18
C PHE A 75 15.61 -22.91 -4.11
N ARG A 76 16.81 -22.32 -4.09
CA ARG A 76 18.10 -23.03 -4.19
C ARG A 76 19.08 -22.67 -3.06
N PRO A 77 18.81 -23.12 -1.82
CA PRO A 77 19.69 -22.86 -0.68
C PRO A 77 21.07 -23.52 -0.82
N GLU A 78 21.20 -24.56 -1.65
CA GLU A 78 22.46 -25.24 -1.93
C GLU A 78 23.51 -24.32 -2.56
N ILE A 79 23.10 -23.30 -3.33
CA ILE A 79 24.04 -22.34 -3.92
C ILE A 79 24.64 -21.46 -2.82
N MET A 80 23.80 -20.97 -1.89
CA MET A 80 24.27 -20.21 -0.74
C MET A 80 25.24 -21.04 0.10
N LEU A 81 24.88 -22.29 0.40
CA LEU A 81 25.75 -23.19 1.17
C LEU A 81 27.10 -23.42 0.48
N ASN A 82 27.11 -23.63 -0.84
CA ASN A 82 28.33 -23.83 -1.63
C ASN A 82 29.26 -22.60 -1.60
N ILE A 83 28.71 -21.38 -1.62
CA ILE A 83 29.52 -20.16 -1.47
C ILE A 83 30.23 -20.15 -0.11
N VAL A 84 29.53 -20.51 0.96
CA VAL A 84 30.13 -20.58 2.31
C VAL A 84 31.16 -21.71 2.39
N GLU A 85 30.86 -22.89 1.84
CA GLU A 85 31.80 -24.02 1.77
C GLU A 85 33.07 -23.64 1.03
N THR A 86 32.94 -23.00 -0.14
CA THR A 86 34.08 -22.56 -0.95
C THR A 86 34.93 -21.53 -0.21
N SER A 87 34.30 -20.63 0.55
CA SER A 87 35.02 -19.61 1.34
C SER A 87 35.76 -20.23 2.52
N LEU A 88 35.13 -21.17 3.22
CA LEU A 88 35.80 -21.97 4.24
C LEU A 88 37.00 -22.72 3.64
N GLU A 89 36.81 -23.35 2.48
CA GLU A 89 37.87 -24.07 1.80
C GLU A 89 39.02 -23.14 1.42
N GLN A 90 38.77 -21.96 0.85
CA GLN A 90 39.83 -21.02 0.52
C GLN A 90 40.57 -20.48 1.75
N SER A 91 39.86 -20.31 2.86
CA SER A 91 40.39 -19.83 4.12
C SER A 91 41.28 -20.89 4.81
N CYS A 92 40.85 -22.16 4.82
CA CYS A 92 41.60 -23.26 5.44
C CYS A 92 42.66 -23.89 4.51
N TYR A 93 42.39 -23.95 3.20
CA TYR A 93 43.23 -24.52 2.16
C TYR A 93 43.74 -23.40 1.24
N SER A 94 44.89 -22.82 1.56
CA SER A 94 45.56 -21.90 0.64
C SER A 94 45.89 -22.66 -0.65
N GLY A 95 45.22 -22.34 -1.76
CA GLY A 95 45.12 -23.13 -3.00
C GLY A 95 46.40 -23.60 -3.72
N LYS A 96 47.60 -23.44 -3.13
CA LYS A 96 48.88 -24.07 -3.52
C LYS A 96 49.82 -24.42 -2.34
N ARG A 97 49.42 -24.22 -1.09
CA ARG A 97 50.22 -24.56 0.10
C ARG A 97 49.55 -25.72 0.85
N GLU A 98 50.36 -26.55 1.47
CA GLU A 98 49.91 -27.58 2.41
C GLU A 98 48.90 -26.97 3.38
N ASN A 99 47.85 -27.72 3.72
CA ASN A 99 46.86 -27.37 4.73
C ASN A 99 47.56 -27.13 6.07
N LEU A 100 48.01 -25.89 6.31
CA LEU A 100 48.88 -25.52 7.43
C LEU A 100 48.25 -25.89 8.78
N TRP A 101 46.91 -25.85 8.80
CA TRP A 101 46.06 -26.07 9.96
C TRP A 101 45.53 -27.51 10.06
N ASN A 102 45.73 -28.33 9.02
CA ASN A 102 45.19 -29.68 8.89
C ASN A 102 43.68 -29.75 9.20
N CYS A 103 42.91 -28.78 8.70
CA CYS A 103 41.46 -28.72 8.88
C CYS A 103 40.73 -29.40 7.72
N THR A 104 39.72 -30.21 8.02
CA THR A 104 38.85 -30.89 7.05
C THR A 104 37.38 -30.65 7.38
N ARG A 105 36.57 -30.26 6.40
CA ARG A 105 35.11 -30.16 6.52
C ARG A 105 34.52 -31.57 6.58
N GLU A 106 33.64 -31.81 7.54
CA GLU A 106 32.94 -33.10 7.69
C GLU A 106 31.46 -32.99 7.34
N MET A 107 30.84 -31.88 7.74
CA MET A 107 29.43 -31.60 7.52
C MET A 107 29.25 -30.10 7.31
N SER A 108 28.28 -29.76 6.48
CA SER A 108 27.78 -28.41 6.27
C SER A 108 26.27 -28.51 6.03
N ALA A 109 25.51 -27.62 6.65
CA ALA A 109 24.07 -27.55 6.47
C ALA A 109 23.58 -26.12 6.70
N VAL A 110 22.55 -25.74 5.94
CA VAL A 110 21.73 -24.57 6.28
C VAL A 110 20.79 -25.00 7.40
N THR A 111 20.92 -24.40 8.59
CA THR A 111 20.09 -24.72 9.77
C THR A 111 18.94 -23.75 9.95
N GLY A 112 19.02 -22.57 9.31
CA GLY A 112 17.89 -21.68 9.22
C GLY A 112 18.07 -20.56 8.20
N TYR A 113 16.96 -19.94 7.82
CA TYR A 113 16.90 -18.74 7.00
C TYR A 113 15.54 -18.07 7.20
N THR A 114 15.49 -16.76 7.00
CA THR A 114 14.23 -16.01 6.95
C THR A 114 14.04 -15.40 5.56
N LEU A 115 12.83 -15.49 5.03
CA LEU A 115 12.42 -14.98 3.73
C LEU A 115 11.75 -13.61 3.88
N ALA A 116 11.72 -12.82 2.81
CA ALA A 116 11.20 -11.46 2.82
C ALA A 116 9.72 -11.36 3.24
N THR A 117 8.94 -12.40 2.94
CA THR A 117 7.50 -12.46 3.24
C THR A 117 7.18 -13.15 4.56
N ASP A 118 8.17 -13.70 5.27
CA ASP A 118 7.94 -14.34 6.57
C ASP A 118 7.40 -13.34 7.60
N ASN A 119 6.65 -13.85 8.58
CA ASN A 119 5.99 -13.03 9.61
C ASN A 119 5.19 -11.85 9.02
N ASN A 120 4.45 -12.12 7.94
CA ASN A 120 3.66 -11.15 7.19
C ASN A 120 4.47 -9.97 6.61
N GLY A 121 5.72 -10.20 6.22
CA GLY A 121 6.57 -9.18 5.59
C GLY A 121 7.33 -8.29 6.58
N ALA A 122 7.54 -8.75 7.82
CA ALA A 122 8.20 -7.97 8.87
C ALA A 122 9.57 -7.41 8.43
N ALA A 123 10.38 -8.22 7.75
CA ALA A 123 11.70 -7.82 7.24
C ALA A 123 11.62 -6.72 6.17
N PHE A 124 10.57 -6.74 5.34
CA PHE A 124 10.35 -5.71 4.33
C PHE A 124 9.93 -4.40 5.00
N TYR A 125 9.00 -4.49 5.94
CA TYR A 125 8.48 -3.34 6.67
C TYR A 125 9.57 -2.63 7.50
N GLU A 126 10.35 -3.40 8.26
CA GLU A 126 11.45 -2.88 9.09
C GLU A 126 12.45 -2.10 8.25
N GLN A 127 12.94 -2.69 7.16
CA GLN A 127 13.89 -2.02 6.25
C GLN A 127 13.32 -0.76 5.62
N ALA A 128 12.06 -0.79 5.17
CA ALA A 128 11.40 0.38 4.60
C ALA A 128 11.28 1.51 5.65
N VAL A 129 10.87 1.17 6.87
CA VAL A 129 10.75 2.15 7.96
C VAL A 129 12.11 2.72 8.35
N ASP A 130 13.14 1.89 8.49
CA ASP A 130 14.49 2.33 8.88
C ASP A 130 15.13 3.21 7.80
N TYR A 131 14.95 2.88 6.52
CA TYR A 131 15.34 3.77 5.41
C TYR A 131 14.70 5.16 5.54
N MET A 132 13.42 5.22 5.90
CA MET A 132 12.74 6.49 6.09
C MET A 132 13.19 7.22 7.36
N LYS A 133 13.55 6.52 8.44
CA LYS A 133 14.14 7.14 9.65
C LYS A 133 15.47 7.81 9.35
N ASP A 134 16.29 7.19 8.51
CA ASP A 134 17.60 7.73 8.12
C ASP A 134 17.48 8.90 7.14
N THR A 135 16.42 8.93 6.33
CA THR A 135 16.20 9.95 5.30
C THR A 135 15.41 11.17 5.81
N LEU A 136 14.47 10.98 6.74
CA LEU A 136 13.56 12.03 7.22
C LEU A 136 13.91 12.50 8.64
N GLY A 137 13.85 13.82 8.85
CA GLY A 137 13.93 14.41 10.18
C GLY A 137 12.66 14.13 11.02
N ILE A 138 12.85 13.71 12.27
CA ILE A 138 11.78 13.31 13.23
C ILE A 138 10.66 14.37 13.37
N GLN A 139 10.99 15.66 13.25
CA GLN A 139 10.02 16.75 13.40
C GLN A 139 8.95 16.79 12.30
N GLY A 140 9.29 16.43 11.06
CA GLY A 140 8.33 16.44 9.94
C GLY A 140 7.26 15.36 10.07
N ILE A 141 7.62 14.21 10.64
CA ILE A 141 6.72 13.06 10.79
C ILE A 141 5.66 13.32 11.85
N GLN A 142 6.01 13.98 12.95
CA GLN A 142 5.03 14.35 13.98
C GLN A 142 3.99 15.33 13.45
N LEU A 143 4.42 16.36 12.69
CA LEU A 143 3.49 17.29 12.06
C LEU A 143 2.56 16.57 11.07
N LEU A 144 3.09 15.64 10.27
CA LEU A 144 2.30 14.83 9.35
C LEU A 144 1.33 13.91 10.11
N ALA A 145 1.72 13.38 11.28
CA ALA A 145 0.87 12.57 12.13
C ALA A 145 -0.36 13.35 12.61
N ASP A 146 -0.12 14.54 13.15
CA ASP A 146 -1.18 15.42 13.65
C ASP A 146 -2.13 15.82 12.51
N GLN A 147 -1.58 16.19 11.34
CA GLN A 147 -2.35 16.55 10.16
C GLN A 147 -3.21 15.40 9.66
N LEU A 148 -2.66 14.20 9.46
CA LEU A 148 -3.41 13.06 8.93
C LEU A 148 -4.46 12.55 9.93
N THR A 149 -4.17 12.59 11.22
CA THR A 149 -5.13 12.21 12.26
C THR A 149 -6.31 13.18 12.29
N GLN A 150 -6.05 14.49 12.19
CA GLN A 150 -7.09 15.51 12.10
C GLN A 150 -7.91 15.38 10.80
N GLN A 151 -7.26 15.16 9.66
CA GLN A 151 -7.95 14.96 8.38
C GLN A 151 -8.82 13.70 8.41
N LYS A 152 -8.32 12.61 9.00
CA LYS A 152 -9.08 11.37 9.19
C LYS A 152 -10.33 11.60 10.03
N SER A 153 -10.21 12.27 11.19
CA SER A 153 -11.37 12.55 12.04
C SER A 153 -12.39 13.44 11.33
N THR A 154 -11.92 14.43 10.56
CA THR A 154 -12.79 15.30 9.76
C THR A 154 -13.59 14.50 8.72
N VAL A 155 -12.95 13.56 8.00
CA VAL A 155 -13.65 12.71 7.03
C VAL A 155 -14.67 11.80 7.71
N GLU A 156 -14.34 11.22 8.86
CA GLU A 156 -15.26 10.38 9.62
C GLU A 156 -16.48 11.18 10.13
N GLU A 157 -16.25 12.38 10.65
CA GLU A 157 -17.32 13.30 11.07
C GLU A 157 -18.21 13.73 9.88
N GLN A 158 -17.60 14.06 8.73
CA GLN A 158 -18.35 14.43 7.53
C GLN A 158 -19.24 13.29 7.02
N LYS A 159 -18.74 12.04 7.06
CA LYS A 159 -19.54 10.86 6.68
C LYS A 159 -20.75 10.65 7.59
N ILE A 160 -20.62 10.95 8.87
CA ILE A 160 -21.73 10.86 9.84
C ILE A 160 -22.70 12.02 9.67
N GLN A 161 -22.21 13.26 9.61
CA GLN A 161 -23.03 14.46 9.54
C GLN A 161 -23.70 14.64 8.17
N GLY A 162 -23.09 14.14 7.11
CA GLY A 162 -23.63 14.20 5.75
C GLY A 162 -24.87 13.33 5.54
N ASP A 163 -25.28 12.52 6.53
CA ASP A 163 -26.50 11.70 6.51
C ASP A 163 -26.76 11.01 5.16
N TYR A 164 -25.70 10.40 4.63
CA TYR A 164 -25.68 9.84 3.27
C TYR A 164 -26.72 8.74 3.07
N ASP A 165 -26.99 7.96 4.11
CA ASP A 165 -27.98 6.89 4.09
C ASP A 165 -29.40 7.46 3.94
N SER A 166 -29.77 8.47 4.73
CA SER A 166 -31.08 9.11 4.62
C SER A 166 -31.24 9.86 3.29
N ALA A 167 -30.16 10.45 2.78
CA ALA A 167 -30.10 11.06 1.46
C ALA A 167 -30.41 10.06 0.33
N LYS A 168 -29.86 8.84 0.42
CA LYS A 168 -30.12 7.77 -0.53
C LYS A 168 -31.55 7.25 -0.43
N GLU A 169 -32.06 7.03 0.79
CA GLU A 169 -33.45 6.64 1.03
C GLU A 169 -34.43 7.66 0.45
N ALA A 170 -34.16 8.96 0.61
CA ALA A 170 -35.00 10.02 0.04
C ALA A 170 -35.04 9.98 -1.50
N GLN A 171 -33.92 9.67 -2.17
CA GLN A 171 -33.91 9.47 -3.62
C GLN A 171 -34.76 8.27 -4.05
N GLU A 172 -34.68 7.16 -3.31
CA GLU A 172 -35.47 5.95 -3.58
C GLU A 172 -36.98 6.19 -3.35
N VAL A 173 -37.35 6.83 -2.23
CA VAL A 173 -38.75 7.17 -1.91
C VAL A 173 -39.34 8.15 -2.93
N TYR A 174 -38.57 9.18 -3.32
CA TYR A 174 -38.99 10.13 -4.35
C TYR A 174 -39.33 9.39 -5.66
N GLU A 175 -38.46 8.49 -6.09
CA GLU A 175 -38.65 7.78 -7.35
C GLU A 175 -39.84 6.83 -7.29
N GLN A 176 -39.96 6.05 -6.22
CA GLN A 176 -41.09 5.14 -6.04
C GLN A 176 -42.42 5.89 -6.12
N LYS A 177 -42.52 7.04 -5.42
CA LYS A 177 -43.75 7.84 -5.42
C LYS A 177 -44.03 8.48 -6.77
N LYS A 178 -42.99 8.92 -7.48
CA LYS A 178 -43.09 9.44 -8.84
C LYS A 178 -43.60 8.37 -9.81
N GLU A 179 -43.12 7.14 -9.72
CA GLU A 179 -43.58 6.02 -10.53
C GLU A 179 -45.03 5.62 -10.20
N GLU A 180 -45.41 5.55 -8.92
CA GLU A 180 -46.79 5.30 -8.46
C GLU A 180 -47.78 6.35 -9.02
N GLN A 181 -47.37 7.61 -9.03
CA GLN A 181 -48.15 8.72 -9.59
C GLN A 181 -48.30 8.61 -11.12
N MET A 182 -47.24 8.23 -11.84
CA MET A 182 -47.32 8.02 -13.29
C MET A 182 -48.12 6.77 -13.66
N ALA A 183 -48.13 5.73 -12.81
CA ALA A 183 -48.93 4.52 -12.98
C ALA A 183 -50.42 4.74 -12.65
N GLY A 184 -50.79 5.90 -12.08
CA GLY A 184 -52.17 6.20 -11.67
C GLY A 184 -52.62 5.40 -10.44
N GLU A 185 -51.69 4.80 -9.68
CA GLU A 185 -51.98 3.95 -8.52
C GLU A 185 -52.11 4.74 -7.21
N THR A 186 -51.76 6.03 -7.20
CA THR A 186 -52.13 6.94 -6.11
C THR A 186 -53.62 7.29 -6.20
N GLY A 187 -54.46 6.39 -5.70
CA GLY A 187 -55.81 6.72 -5.29
C GLY A 187 -55.76 7.66 -4.10
N LEU A 188 -55.78 8.97 -4.34
CA LEU A 188 -56.40 9.88 -3.37
C LEU A 188 -57.89 9.52 -3.28
N PRO A 189 -58.52 9.59 -2.09
CA PRO A 189 -59.96 9.47 -1.99
C PRO A 189 -60.59 10.63 -2.77
N GLY A 190 -61.02 10.35 -4.00
CA GLY A 190 -61.93 11.22 -4.72
C GLY A 190 -63.28 11.13 -4.05
N ASP A 191 -63.59 12.08 -3.17
CA ASP A 191 -64.98 12.45 -2.95
C ASP A 191 -65.45 13.12 -4.25
N GLU A 192 -66.10 12.31 -5.10
CA GLU A 192 -66.94 12.80 -6.19
C GLU A 192 -68.15 13.54 -5.62
N GLN A 193 -67.98 14.81 -5.24
CA GLN A 193 -69.11 15.74 -5.17
C GLN A 193 -68.77 17.07 -5.82
N GLN A 194 -69.27 17.21 -7.05
CA GLN A 194 -69.46 18.50 -7.71
C GLN A 194 -70.27 19.42 -6.81
N THR A 195 -69.59 20.33 -6.11
CA THR A 195 -70.22 21.53 -5.57
C THR A 195 -69.20 22.66 -5.63
N GLN A 196 -69.62 23.80 -6.18
CA GLN A 196 -68.87 25.05 -6.10
C GLN A 196 -68.57 25.34 -4.62
N ALA A 197 -67.31 25.15 -4.22
CA ALA A 197 -66.81 25.50 -2.90
C ALA A 197 -65.67 26.51 -3.08
N ASP A 198 -65.68 27.51 -2.20
CA ASP A 198 -64.58 28.46 -2.00
C ASP A 198 -63.22 27.75 -1.95
N PRO A 199 -62.13 28.42 -2.38
CA PRO A 199 -60.80 27.83 -2.36
C PRO A 199 -60.43 27.42 -0.93
N ASP A 200 -60.15 26.12 -0.76
CA ASP A 200 -59.63 25.54 0.48
C ASP A 200 -58.34 26.26 0.92
N PRO A 201 -58.30 26.88 2.12
CA PRO A 201 -57.10 27.57 2.62
C PRO A 201 -55.92 26.62 2.90
N ALA A 202 -56.13 25.30 2.84
CA ALA A 202 -55.13 24.27 3.13
C ALA A 202 -54.51 23.61 1.89
N ALA A 203 -54.92 23.98 0.68
CA ALA A 203 -54.21 23.55 -0.53
C ALA A 203 -52.81 24.20 -0.54
N PRO A 204 -51.71 23.43 -0.65
CA PRO A 204 -50.39 24.02 -0.79
C PRO A 204 -50.41 24.99 -1.99
N PRO A 205 -49.79 26.17 -1.88
CA PRO A 205 -49.83 27.17 -2.94
C PRO A 205 -49.39 26.54 -4.26
N LEU A 206 -50.19 26.71 -5.31
CA LEU A 206 -49.83 26.28 -6.66
C LEU A 206 -48.58 27.06 -7.09
N VAL A 207 -47.42 26.41 -7.01
CA VAL A 207 -46.17 26.98 -7.49
C VAL A 207 -46.18 26.93 -9.02
N GLU A 208 -46.03 28.09 -9.67
CA GLU A 208 -45.94 28.16 -11.12
C GLU A 208 -44.67 27.45 -11.60
N VAL A 209 -44.85 26.35 -12.33
CA VAL A 209 -43.73 25.59 -12.93
C VAL A 209 -43.26 26.35 -14.17
N PRO A 210 -41.98 26.75 -14.27
CA PRO A 210 -41.46 27.44 -15.43
C PRO A 210 -41.65 26.64 -16.73
N ALA A 211 -41.96 27.34 -17.83
CA ALA A 211 -42.07 26.72 -19.14
C ALA A 211 -40.72 26.10 -19.56
N GLY A 212 -40.71 24.80 -19.86
CA GLY A 212 -39.49 24.07 -20.22
C GLY A 212 -38.63 23.62 -19.02
N PHE A 213 -39.20 23.58 -17.81
CA PHE A 213 -38.52 23.07 -16.62
C PHE A 213 -38.01 21.63 -16.82
N GLN A 214 -36.71 21.44 -16.61
CA GLN A 214 -36.07 20.14 -16.55
C GLN A 214 -35.82 19.77 -15.10
N ASN A 215 -36.34 18.63 -14.68
CA ASN A 215 -36.16 18.14 -13.32
C ASN A 215 -34.69 17.75 -13.08
N PRO A 216 -33.95 18.46 -12.20
CA PRO A 216 -32.53 18.18 -11.96
C PRO A 216 -32.30 16.79 -11.35
N LEU A 217 -33.26 16.23 -10.62
CA LEU A 217 -33.16 14.87 -10.06
C LEU A 217 -33.09 13.81 -11.16
N ASP A 218 -33.85 14.00 -12.24
CA ASP A 218 -33.87 13.07 -13.37
C ASP A 218 -32.55 13.12 -14.15
N ILE A 219 -31.98 14.32 -14.32
CA ILE A 219 -30.68 14.51 -14.97
C ILE A 219 -29.57 13.87 -14.14
N ILE A 220 -29.52 14.12 -12.83
CA ILE A 220 -28.48 13.55 -11.97
C ILE A 220 -28.60 12.02 -11.92
N ARG A 221 -29.81 11.47 -11.94
CA ARG A 221 -30.00 10.01 -12.05
C ARG A 221 -29.44 9.46 -13.36
N GLN A 222 -29.61 10.16 -14.47
CA GLN A 222 -28.98 9.77 -15.74
C GLN A 222 -27.45 9.81 -15.64
N VAL A 223 -26.88 10.85 -15.01
CA VAL A 223 -25.44 10.97 -14.78
C VAL A 223 -24.93 9.83 -13.89
N GLN A 224 -25.62 9.50 -12.80
CA GLN A 224 -25.25 8.39 -11.90
C GLN A 224 -25.23 7.03 -12.61
N ASN A 225 -26.04 6.86 -13.65
CA ASN A 225 -26.06 5.66 -14.48
C ASN A 225 -24.95 5.62 -15.55
N MET A 226 -24.20 6.71 -15.75
CA MET A 226 -23.03 6.71 -16.62
C MET A 226 -21.83 6.06 -15.93
N GLY A 227 -20.91 5.50 -16.72
CA GLY A 227 -19.67 4.95 -16.17
C GLY A 227 -18.85 6.04 -15.48
N LEU A 228 -18.47 5.81 -14.22
CA LEU A 228 -17.84 6.83 -13.36
C LEU A 228 -16.58 7.45 -13.99
N LEU A 229 -15.68 6.63 -14.54
CA LEU A 229 -14.51 7.14 -15.25
C LEU A 229 -14.88 7.93 -16.51
N GLY A 230 -15.98 7.61 -17.18
CA GLY A 230 -16.47 8.40 -18.31
C GLY A 230 -16.92 9.82 -17.90
N LEU A 231 -17.29 10.02 -16.64
CA LEU A 231 -17.68 11.32 -16.11
C LEU A 231 -16.48 12.16 -15.69
N VAL A 232 -15.50 11.53 -15.02
CA VAL A 232 -14.45 12.27 -14.33
C VAL A 232 -13.09 12.26 -15.02
N PHE A 233 -12.84 11.31 -15.92
CA PHE A 233 -11.51 11.12 -16.48
C PHE A 233 -11.17 12.27 -17.46
N PRO A 234 -9.96 12.84 -17.37
CA PRO A 234 -9.56 13.96 -18.22
C PRO A 234 -9.37 13.52 -19.68
N ALA A 235 -9.90 14.32 -20.62
CA ALA A 235 -10.00 13.95 -22.03
C ALA A 235 -8.65 13.96 -22.79
N ASP A 236 -7.66 14.68 -22.25
CA ASP A 236 -6.31 14.83 -22.81
C ASP A 236 -5.35 13.71 -22.37
N ARG A 237 -5.77 12.84 -21.45
CA ARG A 237 -4.95 11.73 -20.94
C ARG A 237 -5.39 10.38 -21.47
N GLN A 238 -4.47 9.41 -21.43
CA GLN A 238 -4.75 8.02 -21.78
C GLN A 238 -4.77 7.16 -20.52
N LEU A 239 -5.84 6.38 -20.36
CA LEU A 239 -5.97 5.45 -19.25
C LEU A 239 -5.05 4.25 -19.46
N SER A 240 -4.25 3.93 -18.45
CA SER A 240 -3.43 2.71 -18.44
C SER A 240 -4.31 1.45 -18.55
N GLN A 241 -3.90 0.54 -19.43
CA GLN A 241 -4.52 -0.78 -19.61
C GLN A 241 -3.69 -1.89 -18.96
N ALA A 242 -2.78 -1.56 -18.04
CA ALA A 242 -1.98 -2.57 -17.37
C ALA A 242 -2.86 -3.46 -16.49
N GLU A 243 -2.61 -4.77 -16.55
CA GLU A 243 -3.32 -5.80 -15.81
C GLU A 243 -2.34 -6.74 -15.12
N VAL A 244 -2.79 -7.36 -14.04
CA VAL A 244 -2.04 -8.32 -13.24
C VAL A 244 -2.92 -9.51 -12.91
N ARG A 245 -2.31 -10.68 -12.82
CA ARG A 245 -2.98 -11.88 -12.34
C ARG A 245 -2.85 -11.95 -10.83
N LEU A 246 -3.93 -11.66 -10.12
CA LEU A 246 -3.92 -11.63 -8.66
C LEU A 246 -3.40 -12.93 -8.05
N GLU A 247 -3.75 -14.09 -8.64
CA GLU A 247 -3.31 -15.42 -8.18
C GLU A 247 -1.80 -15.64 -8.20
N GLU A 248 -1.05 -14.86 -8.99
CA GLU A 248 0.42 -14.94 -9.09
C GLU A 248 1.14 -14.02 -8.08
N LEU A 249 0.39 -13.16 -7.38
CA LEU A 249 0.94 -12.18 -6.44
C LEU A 249 1.17 -12.80 -5.04
N PRO A 250 2.20 -12.35 -4.31
CA PRO A 250 2.50 -12.79 -2.95
C PRO A 250 1.28 -12.84 -2.01
N SER A 251 0.45 -11.80 -2.00
CA SER A 251 -0.69 -11.70 -1.09
C SER A 251 -1.84 -12.70 -1.35
N HIS A 252 -1.82 -13.38 -2.50
CA HIS A 252 -2.89 -14.27 -2.95
C HIS A 252 -2.46 -15.74 -3.13
N ARG A 253 -1.16 -16.02 -3.16
CA ARG A 253 -0.62 -17.36 -3.36
C ARG A 253 -0.13 -17.99 -2.06
N GLN A 254 0.06 -19.30 -2.09
CA GLN A 254 0.76 -19.98 -0.99
C GLN A 254 2.24 -19.63 -1.07
N LEU A 255 2.75 -19.00 -0.01
CA LEU A 255 4.12 -18.54 0.08
C LEU A 255 5.05 -19.66 0.55
N GLU A 256 6.29 -19.64 0.07
CA GLU A 256 7.38 -20.35 0.73
C GLU A 256 7.62 -19.77 2.13
N CYS A 257 8.05 -20.62 3.08
CA CYS A 257 8.33 -20.21 4.45
C CYS A 257 9.79 -20.43 4.81
N GLY A 258 10.33 -19.51 5.61
CA GLY A 258 11.63 -19.66 6.26
C GLY A 258 11.71 -20.87 7.19
N MET A 259 12.94 -21.18 7.60
CA MET A 259 13.23 -22.29 8.50
C MET A 259 14.10 -21.80 9.66
N GLY A 260 13.82 -22.23 10.88
CA GLY A 260 14.77 -22.15 12.01
C GLY A 260 15.11 -20.76 12.55
N MET A 261 14.74 -19.68 11.85
CA MET A 261 15.07 -18.30 12.20
C MET A 261 13.79 -17.47 12.33
N GLY A 262 13.50 -16.99 13.54
CA GLY A 262 12.42 -16.05 13.80
C GLY A 262 12.90 -14.60 13.64
N ILE A 263 12.06 -13.75 13.06
CA ILE A 263 12.21 -12.29 13.13
C ILE A 263 11.27 -11.77 14.21
N ALA A 264 11.76 -10.84 15.04
CA ALA A 264 10.90 -10.13 15.96
C ALA A 264 9.86 -9.33 15.16
N VAL A 265 8.59 -9.52 15.45
CA VAL A 265 7.54 -8.69 14.83
C VAL A 265 7.74 -7.26 15.35
N PRO A 266 8.01 -6.27 14.48
CA PRO A 266 8.26 -4.90 14.92
C PRO A 266 7.01 -4.34 15.61
N GLU A 267 7.21 -3.54 16.67
CA GLU A 267 6.11 -2.83 17.31
C GLU A 267 5.55 -1.77 16.35
N GLU A 268 4.28 -1.90 15.96
CA GLU A 268 3.62 -0.95 15.06
C GLU A 268 3.13 0.29 15.83
N GLY A 269 4.01 1.27 16.00
CA GLY A 269 3.63 2.62 16.41
C GLY A 269 3.04 3.45 15.26
N ILE A 270 2.35 4.53 15.60
CA ILE A 270 1.81 5.49 14.62
C ILE A 270 2.94 6.10 13.77
N THR A 271 4.11 6.36 14.38
CA THR A 271 5.28 6.91 13.71
C THR A 271 5.78 5.97 12.60
N GLU A 272 5.93 4.69 12.89
CA GLU A 272 6.38 3.66 11.95
C GLU A 272 5.38 3.49 10.81
N GLN A 273 4.08 3.51 11.12
CA GLN A 273 3.03 3.44 10.10
C GLN A 273 3.07 4.65 9.15
N LEU A 274 3.39 5.84 9.65
CA LEU A 274 3.53 7.06 8.86
C LEU A 274 4.81 7.10 8.04
N LEU A 275 5.90 6.56 8.59
CA LEU A 275 7.15 6.36 7.85
C LEU A 275 6.91 5.42 6.67
N PHE A 276 6.24 4.28 6.90
CA PHE A 276 5.90 3.36 5.82
C PHE A 276 4.91 3.97 4.81
N LEU A 277 3.98 4.81 5.27
CA LEU A 277 3.11 5.57 4.38
C LEU A 277 3.91 6.51 3.47
N GLN A 278 4.88 7.24 4.03
CA GLN A 278 5.72 8.14 3.25
C GLN A 278 6.65 7.38 2.29
N TYR A 279 7.18 6.23 2.72
CA TYR A 279 7.91 5.30 1.86
C TYR A 279 7.09 4.91 0.62
N MET A 280 5.83 4.49 0.80
CA MET A 280 4.95 4.16 -0.34
C MET A 280 4.76 5.35 -1.28
N MET A 281 4.56 6.56 -0.74
CA MET A 281 4.38 7.77 -1.55
C MET A 281 5.62 8.13 -2.38
N GLU A 282 6.83 7.75 -1.93
CA GLU A 282 8.09 8.03 -2.65
C GLU A 282 8.42 6.96 -3.68
N HIS A 283 8.13 5.68 -3.38
CA HIS A 283 8.59 4.52 -4.14
C HIS A 283 7.52 3.89 -5.05
N LEU A 284 6.25 4.30 -4.96
CA LEU A 284 5.16 3.79 -5.79
C LEU A 284 4.58 4.89 -6.67
N GLY A 285 4.34 4.57 -7.94
CA GLY A 285 3.68 5.46 -8.88
C GLY A 285 2.18 5.61 -8.63
N CYS A 286 1.61 6.72 -9.09
CA CYS A 286 0.16 6.94 -9.09
C CYS A 286 -0.30 7.63 -10.38
N PHE A 287 -1.61 7.73 -10.56
CA PHE A 287 -2.16 8.45 -11.71
C PHE A 287 -1.66 9.90 -11.77
N GLY A 288 -1.08 10.29 -12.91
CA GLY A 288 -0.52 11.62 -13.13
C GLY A 288 0.95 11.81 -12.72
N GLU A 289 1.50 10.87 -11.94
CA GLU A 289 2.91 10.80 -11.57
C GLU A 289 3.39 9.34 -11.69
N GLU A 290 3.20 8.76 -12.87
CA GLU A 290 3.57 7.37 -13.13
C GLU A 290 5.09 7.20 -13.11
N GLN A 291 5.60 6.32 -12.22
CA GLN A 291 7.03 6.00 -12.15
C GLN A 291 7.42 4.78 -13.00
N ALA A 292 6.47 3.86 -13.21
CA ALA A 292 6.68 2.61 -13.92
C ALA A 292 6.31 2.71 -15.40
N GLN A 293 7.14 2.14 -16.27
CA GLN A 293 6.84 2.02 -17.71
C GLN A 293 6.13 0.70 -18.04
N GLU A 294 6.45 -0.35 -17.30
CA GLU A 294 5.96 -1.72 -17.44
C GLU A 294 5.24 -2.17 -16.17
N GLY A 295 4.29 -3.11 -16.29
CA GLY A 295 3.43 -3.50 -15.17
C GLY A 295 2.42 -2.42 -14.76
N LEU A 296 1.90 -2.51 -13.53
CA LEU A 296 0.94 -1.53 -13.00
C LEU A 296 1.57 -0.15 -12.90
N ARG A 297 0.88 0.86 -13.41
CA ARG A 297 1.29 2.27 -13.33
C ARG A 297 0.61 2.99 -12.18
N TYR A 298 -0.62 2.59 -11.84
CA TYR A 298 -1.41 3.17 -10.76
C TYR A 298 -1.21 2.35 -9.47
N GLN A 299 0.04 2.34 -8.99
CA GLN A 299 0.49 1.43 -7.94
C GLN A 299 -0.09 1.82 -6.57
N LEU A 300 -0.15 3.12 -6.24
CA LEU A 300 -0.82 3.58 -5.03
C LEU A 300 -2.32 3.27 -5.06
N GLU A 301 -2.96 3.42 -6.22
CA GLU A 301 -4.36 3.03 -6.42
C GLU A 301 -4.55 1.52 -6.25
N TYR A 302 -3.60 0.68 -6.70
CA TYR A 302 -3.59 -0.76 -6.41
C TYR A 302 -3.48 -1.04 -4.91
N VAL A 303 -2.60 -0.36 -4.19
CA VAL A 303 -2.50 -0.51 -2.73
C VAL A 303 -3.83 -0.17 -2.04
N ILE A 304 -4.58 0.81 -2.53
CA ILE A 304 -5.91 1.16 -2.00
C ILE A 304 -6.99 0.15 -2.43
N GLY A 305 -7.05 -0.20 -3.73
CA GLY A 305 -8.16 -0.94 -4.34
C GLY A 305 -7.99 -2.46 -4.45
N GLY A 306 -6.77 -2.94 -4.64
CA GLY A 306 -6.41 -4.36 -4.78
C GLY A 306 -7.14 -5.07 -5.91
N LYS A 307 -7.30 -4.41 -7.06
CA LYS A 307 -7.93 -4.95 -8.28
C LYS A 307 -6.87 -5.38 -9.28
N ASP A 308 -7.26 -6.26 -10.19
CA ASP A 308 -6.44 -6.88 -11.22
C ASP A 308 -5.98 -5.94 -12.36
N SER A 309 -6.35 -4.67 -12.35
CA SER A 309 -6.05 -3.73 -13.45
C SER A 309 -6.01 -2.29 -12.99
N ASP A 310 -5.14 -1.50 -13.62
CA ASP A 310 -5.00 -0.06 -13.38
C ASP A 310 -6.36 0.65 -13.48
N LYS A 311 -7.14 0.36 -14.53
CA LYS A 311 -8.49 0.90 -14.71
C LYS A 311 -9.40 0.64 -13.51
N LYS A 312 -9.47 -0.59 -13.02
CA LYS A 312 -10.36 -0.95 -11.89
C LYS A 312 -9.85 -0.37 -10.57
N ASN A 313 -8.53 -0.24 -10.40
CA ASN A 313 -7.93 0.40 -9.23
C ASN A 313 -8.23 1.91 -9.19
N LEU A 314 -8.05 2.61 -10.31
CA LEU A 314 -8.42 4.01 -10.43
C LEU A 314 -9.92 4.22 -10.21
N GLU A 315 -10.78 3.39 -10.82
CA GLU A 315 -12.22 3.46 -10.61
C GLU A 315 -12.59 3.25 -9.14
N PHE A 316 -11.92 2.34 -8.44
CA PHE A 316 -12.11 2.13 -7.00
C PHE A 316 -11.75 3.36 -6.18
N VAL A 317 -10.58 3.96 -6.43
CA VAL A 317 -10.15 5.19 -5.74
C VAL A 317 -11.11 6.34 -6.02
N VAL A 318 -11.53 6.52 -7.27
CA VAL A 318 -12.50 7.55 -7.65
C VAL A 318 -13.83 7.35 -6.90
N LYS A 319 -14.31 6.12 -6.70
CA LYS A 319 -15.49 5.84 -5.87
C LYS A 319 -15.30 6.23 -4.41
N GLU A 320 -14.15 5.89 -3.83
CA GLU A 320 -13.83 6.27 -2.44
C GLU A 320 -13.76 7.79 -2.27
N LEU A 321 -13.12 8.49 -3.21
CA LEU A 321 -13.08 9.95 -3.23
C LEU A 321 -14.47 10.55 -3.39
N LEU A 322 -15.28 10.03 -4.31
CA LEU A 322 -16.65 10.49 -4.50
C LEU A 322 -17.47 10.38 -3.22
N ALA A 323 -17.35 9.29 -2.48
CA ALA A 323 -18.05 9.12 -1.20
C ALA A 323 -17.59 10.15 -0.16
N VAL A 324 -16.27 10.36 -0.02
CA VAL A 324 -15.71 11.38 0.90
C VAL A 324 -16.17 12.79 0.51
N ARG A 325 -16.08 13.14 -0.78
CA ARG A 325 -16.45 14.46 -1.30
C ARG A 325 -17.95 14.71 -1.19
N THR A 326 -18.79 13.71 -1.48
CA THR A 326 -20.25 13.85 -1.39
C THR A 326 -20.69 14.10 0.04
N ALA A 327 -20.11 13.38 1.01
CA ALA A 327 -20.35 13.63 2.42
C ALA A 327 -19.94 15.05 2.85
N ALA A 328 -18.74 15.49 2.48
CA ALA A 328 -18.26 16.85 2.78
C ALA A 328 -19.15 17.94 2.16
N ASN A 329 -19.53 17.76 0.90
CA ASN A 329 -20.39 18.68 0.16
C ASN A 329 -21.80 18.71 0.76
N MET A 330 -22.32 17.57 1.22
CA MET A 330 -23.61 17.46 1.89
C MET A 330 -23.64 18.19 3.24
N VAL A 331 -22.60 18.06 4.07
CA VAL A 331 -22.47 18.81 5.32
C VAL A 331 -22.51 20.33 5.07
N HIS A 332 -21.82 20.80 4.04
CA HIS A 332 -21.87 22.22 3.66
C HIS A 332 -23.29 22.64 3.24
N LEU A 333 -23.98 21.83 2.43
CA LEU A 333 -25.37 22.12 2.07
C LEU A 333 -26.27 22.21 3.30
N LEU A 334 -26.18 21.26 4.23
CA LEU A 334 -27.01 21.19 5.44
C LEU A 334 -26.78 22.37 6.40
N THR A 335 -25.59 22.96 6.38
CA THR A 335 -25.23 24.07 7.29
C THR A 335 -25.41 25.46 6.66
N ASP A 336 -25.46 25.57 5.34
CA ASP A 336 -25.67 26.82 4.61
C ASP A 336 -27.16 27.14 4.46
N THR A 337 -27.66 28.09 5.28
CA THR A 337 -29.08 28.51 5.28
C THR A 337 -29.54 29.09 3.94
N GLY A 338 -28.64 29.71 3.17
CA GLY A 338 -28.95 30.25 1.85
C GLY A 338 -29.18 29.13 0.83
N LYS A 339 -28.32 28.11 0.82
CA LYS A 339 -28.50 26.93 -0.04
C LYS A 339 -29.70 26.09 0.39
N GLN A 340 -29.95 25.93 1.69
CA GLN A 340 -31.18 25.28 2.19
C GLN A 340 -32.44 25.97 1.64
N ALA A 341 -32.51 27.30 1.68
CA ALA A 341 -33.65 28.04 1.14
C ALA A 341 -33.83 27.81 -0.38
N GLN A 342 -32.73 27.76 -1.15
CA GLN A 342 -32.78 27.46 -2.59
C GLN A 342 -33.28 26.03 -2.85
N VAL A 343 -32.83 25.06 -2.05
CA VAL A 343 -33.29 23.67 -2.14
C VAL A 343 -34.80 23.58 -1.90
N HIS A 344 -35.32 24.17 -0.81
CA HIS A 344 -36.76 24.14 -0.51
C HIS A 344 -37.60 24.77 -1.62
N GLN A 345 -37.14 25.88 -2.19
CA GLN A 345 -37.83 26.54 -3.31
C GLN A 345 -37.87 25.63 -4.55
N MET A 346 -36.75 25.03 -4.92
CA MET A 346 -36.67 24.12 -6.05
C MET A 346 -37.47 22.83 -5.80
N ALA A 347 -37.48 22.32 -4.57
CA ALA A 347 -38.23 21.14 -4.18
C ALA A 347 -39.75 21.35 -4.31
N MET A 348 -40.24 22.54 -3.95
CA MET A 348 -41.64 22.90 -4.19
C MET A 348 -41.97 22.93 -5.69
N VAL A 349 -41.09 23.49 -6.54
CA VAL A 349 -41.27 23.48 -8.00
C VAL A 349 -41.29 22.05 -8.55
N ILE A 350 -40.36 21.19 -8.14
CA ILE A 350 -40.31 19.77 -8.55
C ILE A 350 -41.58 19.03 -8.08
N GLY A 351 -41.99 19.23 -6.83
CA GLY A 351 -43.19 18.63 -6.26
C GLY A 351 -44.44 19.03 -7.04
N SER A 352 -44.59 20.30 -7.38
CA SER A 352 -45.69 20.77 -8.25
C SER A 352 -45.59 20.22 -9.67
N ALA A 353 -44.39 20.15 -10.27
CA ALA A 353 -44.20 19.66 -11.64
C ALA A 353 -44.52 18.16 -11.79
N VAL A 354 -44.22 17.36 -10.77
CA VAL A 354 -44.53 15.91 -10.75
C VAL A 354 -45.93 15.64 -10.18
N GLY A 355 -46.57 16.64 -9.59
CA GLY A 355 -47.90 16.54 -8.96
C GLY A 355 -47.89 15.90 -7.56
N LEU A 356 -46.73 15.88 -6.89
CA LEU A 356 -46.49 15.38 -5.54
C LEU A 356 -46.10 16.52 -4.58
N PRO A 357 -46.91 17.58 -4.39
CA PRO A 357 -46.53 18.74 -3.58
C PRO A 357 -46.32 18.43 -2.09
N PHE A 358 -46.86 17.30 -1.60
CA PHE A 358 -46.70 16.84 -0.21
C PHE A 358 -45.35 16.15 0.07
N LEU A 359 -44.53 15.90 -0.95
CA LEU A 359 -43.19 15.29 -0.81
C LEU A 359 -42.06 16.32 -0.70
N GLU A 360 -42.37 17.60 -0.49
CA GLU A 360 -41.38 18.68 -0.45
C GLU A 360 -40.13 18.31 0.37
N SER A 361 -40.28 17.77 1.58
CA SER A 361 -39.13 17.49 2.44
C SER A 361 -38.29 16.30 1.96
N VAL A 362 -38.92 15.30 1.33
CA VAL A 362 -38.23 14.17 0.69
C VAL A 362 -37.49 14.65 -0.55
N ILE A 363 -38.14 15.48 -1.38
CA ILE A 363 -37.55 16.07 -2.58
C ILE A 363 -36.37 16.98 -2.21
N SER A 364 -36.49 17.77 -1.14
CA SER A 364 -35.41 18.63 -0.63
C SER A 364 -34.18 17.82 -0.28
N LEU A 365 -34.33 16.72 0.46
CA LEU A 365 -33.20 15.87 0.83
C LEU A 365 -32.60 15.15 -0.39
N ALA A 366 -33.45 14.64 -1.30
CA ALA A 366 -33.01 14.04 -2.57
C ALA A 366 -32.25 15.04 -3.46
N LEU A 367 -32.67 16.31 -3.46
CA LEU A 367 -32.05 17.39 -4.22
C LEU A 367 -30.71 17.82 -3.63
N GLN A 368 -30.57 17.85 -2.30
CA GLN A 368 -29.28 18.06 -1.64
C GLN A 368 -28.31 16.94 -1.96
N ALA A 369 -28.77 15.68 -1.95
CA ALA A 369 -27.97 14.53 -2.34
C ALA A 369 -27.54 14.61 -3.82
N ALA A 370 -28.44 15.01 -4.70
CA ALA A 370 -28.14 15.20 -6.13
C ALA A 370 -27.14 16.35 -6.36
N TRP A 371 -27.29 17.46 -5.63
CA TRP A 371 -26.43 18.62 -5.74
C TRP A 371 -25.03 18.37 -5.18
N SER A 372 -24.93 17.71 -4.02
CA SER A 372 -23.65 17.30 -3.44
C SER A 372 -22.92 16.27 -4.30
N PHE A 373 -23.64 15.32 -4.91
CA PHE A 373 -23.06 14.41 -5.90
C PHE A 373 -22.53 15.17 -7.12
N GLY A 374 -23.31 16.09 -7.69
CA GLY A 374 -22.91 16.88 -8.86
C GLY A 374 -21.65 17.70 -8.60
N GLU A 375 -21.57 18.38 -7.45
CA GLU A 375 -20.37 19.10 -7.00
C GLU A 375 -19.18 18.14 -6.84
N SER A 376 -19.40 16.95 -6.30
CA SER A 376 -18.34 15.95 -6.08
C SER A 376 -17.77 15.40 -7.39
N VAL A 377 -18.57 15.30 -8.45
CA VAL A 377 -18.09 14.92 -9.78
C VAL A 377 -17.14 16.00 -10.33
N LEU A 378 -17.47 17.28 -10.14
CA LEU A 378 -16.59 18.39 -10.52
C LEU A 378 -15.31 18.41 -9.67
N ASP A 379 -15.42 18.18 -8.36
CA ASP A 379 -14.25 18.07 -7.46
C ASP A 379 -13.27 16.99 -7.94
N ILE A 380 -13.77 15.80 -8.32
CA ILE A 380 -12.90 14.72 -8.81
C ILE A 380 -12.27 15.08 -10.16
N ARG A 381 -13.02 15.71 -11.07
CA ARG A 381 -12.47 16.18 -12.34
C ARG A 381 -11.33 17.18 -12.12
N CYS A 382 -11.51 18.10 -11.18
CA CYS A 382 -10.46 19.02 -10.74
C CYS A 382 -9.23 18.26 -10.25
N LEU A 383 -9.40 17.31 -9.31
CA LEU A 383 -8.31 16.51 -8.75
C LEU A 383 -7.57 15.69 -9.82
N LEU A 384 -8.28 15.01 -10.71
CA LEU A 384 -7.67 14.23 -11.80
C LEU A 384 -7.05 15.13 -12.88
N GLY A 385 -7.51 16.37 -13.00
CA GLY A 385 -6.88 17.42 -13.82
C GLY A 385 -5.59 17.99 -13.22
N GLY A 386 -5.20 17.58 -12.00
CA GLY A 386 -4.03 18.10 -11.28
C GLY A 386 -4.33 19.32 -10.39
N GLY A 387 -5.60 19.64 -10.21
CA GLY A 387 -6.08 20.72 -9.36
C GLY A 387 -6.12 20.37 -7.88
N LYS A 388 -6.65 21.30 -7.07
CA LYS A 388 -6.77 21.14 -5.61
C LYS A 388 -8.19 21.39 -5.13
N ILE A 389 -8.60 20.60 -4.14
CA ILE A 389 -9.92 20.70 -3.51
C ILE A 389 -9.78 20.65 -1.98
N PRO A 390 -10.33 21.62 -1.23
CA PRO A 390 -10.24 21.62 0.23
C PRO A 390 -11.08 20.51 0.86
N LEU A 391 -10.58 19.93 1.96
CA LEU A 391 -11.26 18.82 2.65
C LEU A 391 -12.62 19.23 3.22
N VAL A 392 -12.74 20.47 3.68
CA VAL A 392 -14.00 21.10 4.13
C VAL A 392 -14.36 22.17 3.11
N LYS A 393 -15.57 22.12 2.56
CA LYS A 393 -16.06 23.16 1.66
C LYS A 393 -16.50 24.41 2.41
N ASP A 394 -16.44 25.52 1.71
CA ASP A 394 -17.01 26.80 2.09
C ASP A 394 -17.69 27.44 0.87
N ALA A 395 -18.15 28.69 1.02
CA ALA A 395 -18.80 29.41 -0.07
C ALA A 395 -17.87 29.77 -1.23
N GLY A 396 -16.55 29.91 -1.00
CA GLY A 396 -15.57 30.30 -2.02
C GLY A 396 -15.09 29.12 -2.87
N SER A 397 -15.13 27.92 -2.30
CA SER A 397 -14.71 26.67 -2.96
C SER A 397 -15.84 25.92 -3.66
N TRP A 398 -17.08 26.40 -3.57
CA TRP A 398 -18.27 25.79 -4.17
C TRP A 398 -18.47 26.24 -5.63
N GLN A 399 -18.61 25.31 -6.58
CA GLN A 399 -18.63 25.62 -8.02
C GLN A 399 -20.03 25.53 -8.64
N LEU A 400 -20.80 24.49 -8.34
CA LEU A 400 -22.04 24.18 -9.03
C LEU A 400 -23.23 24.96 -8.46
N SER A 401 -23.83 25.87 -9.21
CA SER A 401 -25.11 26.47 -8.80
C SER A 401 -26.26 25.45 -8.96
N LEU A 402 -27.30 25.56 -8.12
CA LEU A 402 -28.46 24.66 -8.18
C LEU A 402 -29.19 24.73 -9.53
N GLU A 403 -29.25 25.92 -10.12
CA GLU A 403 -29.85 26.15 -11.45
C GLU A 403 -29.11 25.43 -12.57
N ASN A 404 -27.79 25.28 -12.44
CA ASN A 404 -26.96 24.58 -13.40
C ASN A 404 -26.92 23.07 -13.19
N LEU A 405 -27.57 22.54 -12.14
CA LEU A 405 -27.62 21.10 -11.85
C LEU A 405 -28.28 20.31 -13.00
N SER A 406 -29.31 20.87 -13.63
CA SER A 406 -29.96 20.28 -14.82
C SER A 406 -29.09 20.35 -16.07
N LYS A 407 -28.07 21.21 -16.09
CA LYS A 407 -27.11 21.39 -17.20
C LYS A 407 -25.74 20.78 -16.91
N ILE A 408 -25.62 19.94 -15.88
CA ILE A 408 -24.33 19.40 -15.45
C ILE A 408 -23.56 18.71 -16.60
N LEU A 409 -24.25 18.02 -17.52
CA LEU A 409 -23.62 17.40 -18.69
C LEU A 409 -22.92 18.42 -19.61
N GLU A 410 -23.45 19.64 -19.73
CA GLU A 410 -22.80 20.72 -20.48
C GLU A 410 -21.54 21.22 -19.78
N LEU A 411 -21.57 21.31 -18.45
CA LEU A 411 -20.41 21.68 -17.63
C LEU A 411 -19.32 20.60 -17.68
N LEU A 412 -19.70 19.32 -17.71
CA LEU A 412 -18.75 18.21 -17.83
C LEU A 412 -18.02 18.16 -19.18
N ASN A 413 -18.55 18.84 -20.20
CA ASN A 413 -17.86 19.02 -21.49
C ASN A 413 -16.87 20.20 -21.50
N GLN A 414 -16.84 21.01 -20.46
CA GLN A 414 -15.91 22.13 -20.31
C GLN A 414 -14.62 21.68 -19.61
N GLU A 415 -13.57 22.48 -19.77
CA GLU A 415 -12.33 22.28 -19.01
C GLU A 415 -12.62 22.44 -17.51
N PRO A 416 -12.12 21.52 -16.66
CA PRO A 416 -12.33 21.59 -15.22
C PRO A 416 -11.62 22.81 -14.64
N ASP A 417 -12.27 23.50 -13.70
CA ASP A 417 -11.62 24.51 -12.88
C ASP A 417 -10.58 23.81 -11.99
N THR A 418 -9.32 24.25 -12.08
CA THR A 418 -8.20 23.59 -11.42
C THR A 418 -8.04 23.97 -9.95
N GLY A 419 -8.76 24.94 -9.40
CA GLY A 419 -8.78 25.26 -7.96
C GLY A 419 -7.40 25.45 -7.29
N ASP A 420 -7.09 26.66 -6.82
CA ASP A 420 -5.74 26.95 -6.29
C ASP A 420 -5.50 26.52 -4.83
N GLU A 421 -6.57 26.21 -4.09
CA GLU A 421 -6.55 25.93 -2.64
C GLU A 421 -6.98 24.51 -2.28
N GLY A 422 -6.46 24.00 -1.16
CA GLY A 422 -6.84 22.69 -0.62
C GLY A 422 -5.84 21.57 -0.92
N MET A 423 -6.35 20.34 -1.01
CA MET A 423 -5.55 19.12 -1.16
C MET A 423 -5.49 18.67 -2.61
N THR A 424 -4.30 18.24 -3.03
CA THR A 424 -4.03 17.56 -4.31
C THR A 424 -4.54 16.11 -4.30
N TYR A 425 -4.66 15.51 -5.48
CA TYR A 425 -5.01 14.09 -5.62
C TYR A 425 -4.10 13.17 -4.80
N GLN A 426 -2.78 13.40 -4.80
CA GLN A 426 -1.79 12.62 -4.04
C GLN A 426 -1.98 12.76 -2.53
N GLN A 427 -2.37 13.95 -2.05
CA GLN A 427 -2.69 14.15 -0.63
C GLN A 427 -3.97 13.41 -0.23
N TYR A 428 -4.96 13.34 -1.12
CA TYR A 428 -6.14 12.50 -0.92
C TYR A 428 -5.80 11.00 -0.96
N LEU A 429 -4.92 10.55 -1.87
CA LEU A 429 -4.41 9.18 -1.88
C LEU A 429 -3.73 8.83 -0.56
N ARG A 430 -2.87 9.73 -0.05
CA ARG A 430 -2.21 9.57 1.26
C ARG A 430 -3.23 9.39 2.39
N LEU A 431 -4.31 10.18 2.40
CA LEU A 431 -5.38 10.04 3.39
C LEU A 431 -6.11 8.69 3.26
N LEU A 432 -6.48 8.29 2.03
CA LEU A 432 -7.12 7.00 1.79
C LEU A 432 -6.23 5.81 2.18
N LEU A 433 -4.93 5.89 1.88
CA LEU A 433 -3.92 4.91 2.33
C LEU A 433 -3.82 4.90 3.86
N PHE A 434 -3.82 6.06 4.52
CA PHE A 434 -3.80 6.13 5.98
C PHE A 434 -5.01 5.44 6.61
N MET A 435 -6.16 5.42 5.93
CA MET A 435 -7.37 4.73 6.36
C MET A 435 -7.37 3.21 6.12
N LYS A 436 -6.44 2.66 5.31
CA LYS A 436 -6.28 1.20 5.14
C LYS A 436 -5.44 0.61 6.28
N SER A 437 -5.65 -0.67 6.58
CA SER A 437 -4.87 -1.38 7.60
C SER A 437 -3.39 -1.48 7.22
N GLY A 438 -2.51 -1.48 8.22
CA GLY A 438 -1.05 -1.60 8.04
C GLY A 438 -0.69 -2.82 7.20
N GLN A 439 -1.22 -3.99 7.58
CA GLN A 439 -0.96 -5.25 6.88
C GLN A 439 -1.38 -5.22 5.41
N THR A 440 -2.57 -4.71 5.08
CA THR A 440 -3.02 -4.64 3.68
C THR A 440 -2.12 -3.74 2.84
N ARG A 441 -1.58 -2.65 3.42
CA ARG A 441 -0.62 -1.80 2.73
C ARG A 441 0.69 -2.53 2.48
N LEU A 442 1.19 -3.25 3.48
CA LEU A 442 2.42 -4.03 3.39
C LEU A 442 2.32 -5.13 2.34
N ASP A 443 1.28 -5.96 2.42
CA ASP A 443 1.03 -7.07 1.48
C ASP A 443 0.99 -6.56 0.03
N ARG A 444 0.21 -5.51 -0.22
CA ARG A 444 0.07 -4.94 -1.57
C ARG A 444 1.31 -4.19 -2.05
N THR A 445 2.12 -3.65 -1.13
CA THR A 445 3.41 -3.07 -1.50
C THR A 445 4.39 -4.16 -1.94
N MET A 446 4.40 -5.30 -1.23
CA MET A 446 5.17 -6.48 -1.64
C MET A 446 4.68 -7.05 -2.97
N ASP A 447 3.37 -7.05 -3.22
CA ASP A 447 2.82 -7.42 -4.52
C ASP A 447 3.35 -6.53 -5.65
N VAL A 448 3.30 -5.21 -5.46
CA VAL A 448 3.81 -4.27 -6.47
C VAL A 448 5.30 -4.48 -6.68
N ALA A 449 6.07 -4.67 -5.61
CA ALA A 449 7.51 -4.89 -5.71
C ALA A 449 7.83 -6.15 -6.55
N GLU A 450 7.21 -7.29 -6.26
CA GLU A 450 7.40 -8.52 -7.06
C GLU A 450 6.94 -8.34 -8.50
N GLN A 451 5.76 -7.76 -8.70
CA GLN A 451 5.16 -7.55 -10.02
C GLN A 451 6.04 -6.67 -10.91
N GLN A 452 6.62 -5.62 -10.36
CA GLN A 452 7.47 -4.69 -11.11
C GLN A 452 8.79 -5.32 -11.54
N ILE A 453 9.42 -6.10 -10.66
CA ILE A 453 10.65 -6.83 -11.01
C ILE A 453 10.37 -7.87 -12.10
N ARG A 454 9.25 -8.62 -12.00
CA ARG A 454 8.83 -9.56 -13.04
C ARG A 454 8.55 -8.87 -14.37
N ALA A 455 7.85 -7.73 -14.34
CA ALA A 455 7.54 -6.96 -15.54
C ALA A 455 8.81 -6.45 -16.24
N GLY A 456 9.84 -6.08 -15.48
CA GLY A 456 11.16 -5.68 -15.99
C GLY A 456 12.02 -6.79 -16.61
N GLY A 457 11.45 -7.98 -16.84
CA GLY A 457 12.09 -9.09 -17.54
C GLY A 457 12.59 -10.23 -16.66
N GLN A 458 12.36 -10.17 -15.34
CA GLN A 458 12.74 -11.23 -14.40
C GLN A 458 11.55 -12.14 -14.05
N GLU A 459 10.99 -12.84 -15.03
CA GLU A 459 9.73 -13.60 -14.91
C GLU A 459 9.70 -14.62 -13.74
N ASN A 460 10.85 -15.22 -13.41
CA ASN A 460 10.97 -16.21 -12.33
C ASN A 460 11.19 -15.60 -10.95
N PHE A 461 11.33 -14.28 -10.84
CA PHE A 461 11.59 -13.60 -9.58
C PHE A 461 10.43 -13.83 -8.59
N SER A 462 10.75 -14.02 -7.31
CA SER A 462 9.76 -14.38 -6.28
C SER A 462 10.22 -13.82 -4.94
N LEU A 463 9.46 -12.89 -4.37
CA LEU A 463 9.81 -12.21 -3.13
C LEU A 463 9.78 -13.17 -1.94
N ASP A 464 8.89 -14.15 -1.94
CA ASP A 464 8.87 -15.24 -0.97
C ASP A 464 10.07 -16.20 -1.07
N ARG A 465 10.96 -16.03 -2.04
CA ARG A 465 12.24 -16.76 -2.13
C ARG A 465 13.44 -15.85 -1.89
N CYS A 466 13.19 -14.60 -1.54
CA CYS A 466 14.22 -13.63 -1.27
C CYS A 466 14.63 -13.74 0.20
N VAL A 467 15.90 -14.06 0.45
CA VAL A 467 16.47 -14.34 1.77
C VAL A 467 16.90 -13.04 2.44
N TYR A 468 16.46 -12.86 3.68
CA TYR A 468 16.82 -11.75 4.57
C TYR A 468 17.95 -12.12 5.54
N SER A 469 17.94 -13.36 6.04
CA SER A 469 18.93 -13.89 6.96
C SER A 469 19.18 -15.39 6.69
N LEU A 470 20.38 -15.86 7.02
CA LEU A 470 20.82 -17.25 6.83
C LEU A 470 21.62 -17.68 8.04
N GLU A 471 21.39 -18.90 8.51
CA GLU A 471 22.17 -19.60 9.52
C GLU A 471 22.75 -20.89 8.92
N VAL A 472 24.06 -21.06 9.10
CA VAL A 472 24.80 -22.22 8.61
C VAL A 472 25.52 -22.88 9.77
N GLU A 473 25.41 -24.21 9.83
CA GLU A 473 26.19 -25.07 10.70
C GLU A 473 27.27 -25.78 9.88
N MET A 474 28.52 -25.71 10.35
CA MET A 474 29.64 -26.46 9.79
C MET A 474 30.34 -27.27 10.86
N LYS A 475 30.61 -28.55 10.57
CA LYS A 475 31.47 -29.40 11.40
C LYS A 475 32.80 -29.58 10.73
N ILE A 476 33.85 -29.25 11.46
CA ILE A 476 35.22 -29.21 10.94
C ILE A 476 36.12 -29.94 11.92
N ARG A 477 36.96 -30.81 11.39
CA ARG A 477 38.01 -31.49 12.14
C ARG A 477 39.33 -30.78 11.90
N CYS A 478 40.00 -30.32 12.95
CA CYS A 478 41.38 -29.85 12.86
C CYS A 478 42.28 -30.76 13.71
N GLU A 479 43.26 -31.38 13.07
CA GLU A 479 44.06 -32.47 13.66
C GLU A 479 43.16 -33.62 14.18
N ASN A 480 43.06 -33.78 15.50
CA ASN A 480 42.27 -34.84 16.17
C ASN A 480 41.07 -34.30 16.95
N ARG A 481 40.65 -33.05 16.70
CA ARG A 481 39.51 -32.43 17.37
C ARG A 481 38.47 -31.96 16.36
N GLU A 482 37.22 -32.16 16.70
CA GLU A 482 36.06 -31.69 15.96
C GLU A 482 35.48 -30.43 16.60
N PHE A 483 35.05 -29.50 15.75
CA PHE A 483 34.41 -28.26 16.13
C PHE A 483 33.14 -28.08 15.32
N THR A 484 32.07 -27.69 15.99
CA THR A 484 30.85 -27.19 15.34
C THR A 484 30.89 -25.68 15.34
N ILE A 485 30.74 -25.10 14.16
CA ILE A 485 30.64 -23.66 13.94
C ILE A 485 29.20 -23.40 13.51
N LEU A 486 28.48 -22.65 14.34
CA LEU A 486 27.17 -22.11 14.00
C LEU A 486 27.33 -20.60 13.81
N ARG A 487 26.91 -20.09 12.66
CA ARG A 487 26.95 -18.67 12.32
C ARG A 487 25.71 -18.27 11.55
N SER A 488 25.21 -17.08 11.84
CA SER A 488 24.13 -16.45 11.11
C SER A 488 24.54 -15.06 10.65
N TYR A 489 23.96 -14.63 9.53
CA TYR A 489 24.12 -13.28 8.99
C TYR A 489 22.86 -12.85 8.23
N GLY A 490 22.57 -11.56 8.17
CA GLY A 490 21.39 -11.00 7.53
C GLY A 490 21.48 -9.48 7.43
N TYR A 491 20.56 -8.85 6.70
CA TYR A 491 20.67 -7.42 6.35
C TYR A 491 20.31 -6.44 7.49
N GLY A 492 19.70 -6.91 8.58
CA GLY A 492 19.40 -6.11 9.77
C GLY A 492 19.62 -6.85 11.09
N MET A 493 20.49 -7.86 11.11
CA MET A 493 20.92 -8.56 12.34
C MET A 493 22.13 -7.92 13.01
#